data_AF-A0A378WQY2-F1
#
_entry.id   AF-A0A378WQY2-F1
#
_cell.length_a   1.000
_cell.length_b   1.000
_cell.length_c   1.000
_cell.angle_alpha   90.00
_cell.angle_beta   90.00
_cell.angle_gamma   90.00
#
_symmetry.space_group_name_H-M   'P 1'
#
loop_
_entity.id
_entity.type
_entity.pdbx_description
1 polymer ?
#
loop_
_entity_poly.entity_id
_entity_poly.type
_entity_poly.pdbx_seq_one_letter_code
_entity_poly.pdbx_strand_id
1 'polypeptide(L)'
;MIWQGLTGIEAHGFGISPDGNRMYLSALGGFTVLDISAVQRRDPNPQVNHIGRVFWTDGWATQHSVPVSYDGTPYLFTVDEAGAGGVKLVDISDENNPKVVEKIKLRIDLPENQDSMLASSMGGSVFSYDPHYCAADRPENPTALACGWESSGIRVFDVRDPFRVHEIAYFNPPARTGQNLQLWNSPHALGSLIGPPALEGFSVARAILDGKFDPAQALSPRSGMLAFGDVSSDWCFAPPEWHGSQLWTSCNDNGFMVLQLDNDVYSPPADQQSIVGS
;
A
#
# COMPACT_ATOMS: atom_id res chain seq x y z
N MET A 1 15.63 24.59 -9.74
CA MET A 1 14.38 23.94 -10.20
C MET A 1 14.71 23.19 -11.48
N ILE A 2 14.50 21.87 -11.51
CA ILE A 2 14.88 20.98 -12.64
C ILE A 2 13.73 20.87 -13.65
N TRP A 3 12.50 20.74 -13.19
CA TRP A 3 11.26 20.78 -13.97
C TRP A 3 10.08 21.20 -13.07
N GLN A 4 9.02 21.76 -13.67
CA GLN A 4 7.73 22.03 -13.03
C GLN A 4 6.62 21.83 -14.06
N GLY A 5 5.54 21.15 -13.69
CA GLY A 5 4.40 20.93 -14.56
C GLY A 5 3.17 20.42 -13.81
N LEU A 6 2.03 20.37 -14.51
CA LEU A 6 0.80 19.81 -13.97
C LEU A 6 0.85 18.28 -14.09
N THR A 7 0.82 17.57 -12.97
CA THR A 7 0.95 16.11 -12.91
C THR A 7 -0.37 15.36 -12.77
N GLY A 8 -1.48 16.06 -12.51
CA GLY A 8 -2.78 15.47 -12.23
C GLY A 8 -3.45 16.10 -11.01
N ILE A 9 -4.49 15.44 -10.51
CA ILE A 9 -5.05 15.71 -9.19
C ILE A 9 -4.23 14.85 -8.23
N GLU A 10 -3.47 15.51 -7.36
CA GLU A 10 -2.51 14.90 -6.43
C GLU A 10 -1.26 14.30 -7.11
N ALA A 11 -0.16 14.28 -6.35
CA ALA A 11 1.11 13.65 -6.69
C ALA A 11 1.67 13.06 -5.39
N HIS A 12 1.23 11.85 -5.05
CA HIS A 12 1.43 11.30 -3.71
C HIS A 12 2.81 10.64 -3.55
N GLY A 13 3.11 9.66 -4.39
CA GLY A 13 4.41 9.00 -4.50
C GLY A 13 4.65 8.50 -5.92
N PHE A 14 5.78 7.86 -6.17
CA PHE A 14 6.14 7.43 -7.52
C PHE A 14 7.04 6.20 -7.52
N GLY A 15 7.02 5.48 -8.65
CA GLY A 15 8.04 4.52 -9.03
C GLY A 15 8.92 5.05 -10.18
N ILE A 16 10.14 4.54 -10.34
CA ILE A 16 11.06 4.88 -11.43
C ILE A 16 11.47 3.61 -12.18
N SER A 17 11.42 3.62 -13.51
CA SER A 17 11.89 2.49 -14.32
C SER A 17 13.38 2.18 -14.08
N PRO A 18 13.84 0.93 -14.29
CA PRO A 18 15.25 0.57 -14.06
C PRO A 18 16.27 1.41 -14.82
N ASP A 19 15.92 1.93 -16.00
CA ASP A 19 16.77 2.82 -16.81
C ASP A 19 16.69 4.31 -16.41
N GLY A 20 15.79 4.65 -15.49
CA GLY A 20 15.55 6.01 -15.00
C GLY A 20 14.80 6.92 -15.98
N ASN A 21 14.27 6.39 -17.09
CA ASN A 21 13.62 7.20 -18.12
C ASN A 21 12.10 7.35 -17.94
N ARG A 22 11.49 6.59 -17.03
CA ARG A 22 10.07 6.65 -16.71
C ARG A 22 9.84 6.90 -15.24
N MET A 23 8.85 7.73 -14.96
CA MET A 23 8.29 7.91 -13.63
C MET A 23 6.83 7.49 -13.66
N TYR A 24 6.48 6.54 -12.81
CA TYR A 24 5.12 6.07 -12.55
C TYR A 24 4.58 6.86 -11.36
N LEU A 25 4.01 8.03 -11.64
CA LEU A 25 3.58 8.98 -10.63
C LEU A 25 2.15 8.67 -10.19
N SER A 26 1.97 8.34 -8.92
CA SER A 26 0.66 8.11 -8.32
C SER A 26 -0.20 9.38 -8.34
N ALA A 27 -1.48 9.20 -8.63
CA ALA A 27 -2.48 10.24 -8.68
C ALA A 27 -3.73 9.79 -7.92
N LEU A 28 -4.67 10.71 -7.68
CA LEU A 28 -5.93 10.36 -7.03
C LEU A 28 -6.68 9.29 -7.85
N GLY A 29 -6.88 8.09 -7.28
CA GLY A 29 -7.58 6.96 -7.90
C GLY A 29 -6.91 6.41 -9.17
N GLY A 30 -5.58 6.43 -9.24
CA GLY A 30 -4.85 5.97 -10.43
C GLY A 30 -3.37 6.34 -10.42
N PHE A 31 -2.74 6.27 -11.59
CA PHE A 31 -1.41 6.84 -11.80
C PHE A 31 -1.20 7.31 -13.24
N THR A 32 -0.17 8.11 -13.46
CA THR A 32 0.29 8.54 -14.78
C THR A 32 1.73 8.11 -15.01
N VAL A 33 2.05 7.76 -16.25
CA VAL A 33 3.42 7.51 -16.71
C VAL A 33 3.97 8.79 -17.30
N LEU A 34 5.14 9.20 -16.82
CA LEU A 34 5.88 10.36 -17.29
C LEU A 34 7.20 9.92 -17.95
N ASP A 35 7.49 10.47 -19.12
CA ASP A 35 8.83 10.38 -19.73
C ASP A 35 9.75 11.43 -19.10
N ILE A 36 10.67 10.96 -18.26
CA ILE A 36 11.68 11.78 -17.58
C ILE A 36 13.07 11.63 -18.20
N SER A 37 13.17 11.09 -19.42
CA SER A 37 14.47 10.80 -20.05
C SER A 37 15.32 12.06 -20.29
N ALA A 38 14.70 13.21 -20.57
CA ALA A 38 15.40 14.49 -20.68
C ALA A 38 16.01 14.93 -19.34
N VAL A 39 15.33 14.65 -18.23
CA VAL A 39 15.86 14.89 -16.87
C VAL A 39 17.02 13.94 -16.60
N GLN A 40 16.85 12.65 -16.92
CA GLN A 40 17.87 11.61 -16.70
C GLN A 40 19.17 11.89 -17.48
N ARG A 41 19.06 12.39 -18.72
CA ARG A 41 20.21 12.84 -19.54
C ARG A 41 20.77 14.20 -19.14
N ARG A 42 20.11 14.92 -18.22
CA ARG A 42 20.44 16.27 -17.77
C ARG A 42 20.41 17.31 -18.90
N ASP A 43 19.44 17.16 -19.81
CA ASP A 43 19.24 18.09 -20.91
C ASP A 43 18.94 19.50 -20.38
N PRO A 44 19.41 20.58 -21.04
CA PRO A 44 19.02 21.94 -20.66
C PRO A 44 17.53 22.13 -20.91
N ASN A 45 16.81 22.68 -19.91
CA ASN A 45 15.36 22.91 -19.95
C ASN A 45 14.56 21.63 -20.29
N PRO A 46 14.67 20.57 -19.46
CA PRO A 46 14.09 19.27 -19.78
C PRO A 46 12.55 19.36 -19.84
N GLN A 47 11.97 18.67 -20.81
CA GLN A 47 10.53 18.52 -20.94
C GLN A 47 10.14 17.14 -20.41
N VAL A 48 9.10 17.08 -19.60
CA VAL A 48 8.54 15.83 -19.06
C VAL A 48 7.14 15.65 -19.66
N ASN A 49 6.98 14.59 -20.44
CA ASN A 49 5.74 14.32 -21.16
C ASN A 49 4.92 13.25 -20.44
N HIS A 50 3.60 13.42 -20.37
CA HIS A 50 2.70 12.33 -20.02
C HIS A 50 2.57 11.38 -21.20
N ILE A 51 2.83 10.10 -21.00
CA ILE A 51 2.75 9.09 -22.07
C ILE A 51 1.56 8.14 -21.91
N GLY A 52 1.19 7.83 -20.67
CA GLY A 52 0.03 6.98 -20.38
C GLY A 52 -0.51 7.19 -18.98
N ARG A 53 -1.64 6.57 -18.70
CA ARG A 53 -2.32 6.63 -17.40
C ARG A 53 -3.37 5.53 -17.29
N VAL A 54 -3.68 5.14 -16.08
CA VAL A 54 -4.83 4.29 -15.77
C VAL A 54 -5.45 4.76 -14.46
N PHE A 55 -6.78 4.75 -14.43
CA PHE A 55 -7.57 5.06 -13.26
C PHE A 55 -8.43 3.86 -12.90
N TRP A 56 -8.84 3.81 -11.65
CA TRP A 56 -9.68 2.76 -11.10
C TRP A 56 -10.82 3.37 -10.30
N THR A 57 -11.65 2.49 -9.73
CA THR A 57 -12.88 2.90 -9.05
C THR A 57 -12.91 2.50 -7.59
N ASP A 58 -11.93 1.74 -7.10
CA ASP A 58 -11.74 1.32 -5.72
C ASP A 58 -10.37 1.75 -5.22
N GLY A 59 -10.30 2.26 -4.00
CA GLY A 59 -9.17 3.05 -3.51
C GLY A 59 -9.07 4.45 -4.11
N TRP A 60 -8.34 5.33 -3.43
CA TRP A 60 -8.28 6.74 -3.82
C TRP A 60 -6.94 7.43 -3.53
N ALA A 61 -6.24 7.13 -2.43
CA ALA A 61 -4.92 7.68 -2.15
C ALA A 61 -3.83 6.75 -2.71
N THR A 62 -3.58 6.81 -4.02
CA THR A 62 -2.58 5.92 -4.61
C THR A 62 -1.19 6.27 -4.11
N GLN A 63 -0.48 5.32 -3.50
CA GLN A 63 0.71 5.59 -2.72
C GLN A 63 1.98 5.60 -3.55
N HIS A 64 2.39 4.44 -4.05
CA HIS A 64 3.59 4.31 -4.86
C HIS A 64 3.49 3.12 -5.80
N SER A 65 4.43 3.01 -6.74
CA SER A 65 4.49 1.90 -7.69
C SER A 65 5.85 1.24 -7.64
N VAL A 66 5.89 -0.08 -7.49
CA VAL A 66 7.10 -0.90 -7.47
C VAL A 66 7.27 -1.56 -8.84
N PRO A 67 8.22 -1.11 -9.68
CA PRO A 67 8.43 -1.70 -11.00
C PRO A 67 9.12 -3.06 -10.89
N VAL A 68 8.54 -4.05 -11.56
CA VAL A 68 9.03 -5.43 -11.60
C VAL A 68 8.90 -5.99 -13.02
N SER A 69 9.52 -7.13 -13.28
CA SER A 69 9.30 -7.89 -14.51
C SER A 69 8.94 -9.34 -14.20
N TYR A 70 8.16 -9.96 -15.08
CA TYR A 70 7.96 -11.41 -15.12
C TYR A 70 8.33 -11.90 -16.52
N ASP A 71 9.36 -12.73 -16.59
CA ASP A 71 9.93 -13.26 -17.84
C ASP A 71 10.16 -12.17 -18.91
N GLY A 72 10.63 -10.99 -18.47
CA GLY A 72 10.90 -9.83 -19.32
C GLY A 72 9.67 -8.96 -19.67
N THR A 73 8.48 -9.34 -19.23
CA THR A 73 7.27 -8.52 -19.35
C THR A 73 7.19 -7.55 -18.16
N PRO A 74 7.10 -6.22 -18.37
CA PRO A 74 7.14 -5.26 -17.28
C PRO A 74 5.77 -5.07 -16.63
N TYR A 75 5.78 -5.02 -15.29
CA TYR A 75 4.61 -4.77 -14.45
C TYR A 75 4.93 -3.77 -13.34
N LEU A 76 3.88 -3.23 -12.72
CA LEU A 76 3.97 -2.47 -11.47
C LEU A 76 3.12 -3.15 -10.41
N PHE A 77 3.66 -3.29 -9.19
CA PHE A 77 2.81 -3.37 -8.00
C PHE A 77 2.52 -1.96 -7.51
N THR A 78 1.31 -1.47 -7.75
CA THR A 78 0.88 -0.13 -7.34
C THR A 78 0.03 -0.22 -6.07
N VAL A 79 0.51 0.38 -5.00
CA VAL A 79 -0.15 0.37 -3.69
C VAL A 79 -1.16 1.49 -3.62
N ASP A 80 -2.38 1.18 -3.19
CA ASP A 80 -3.50 2.12 -3.12
C ASP A 80 -3.96 2.23 -1.67
N GLU A 81 -3.56 3.32 -1.02
CA GLU A 81 -3.88 3.62 0.38
C GLU A 81 -5.35 4.01 0.48
N ALA A 82 -5.99 3.46 1.49
CA ALA A 82 -7.38 3.68 1.85
C ALA A 82 -8.43 3.35 0.78
N GLY A 83 -9.70 3.39 1.21
CA GLY A 83 -10.84 3.15 0.34
C GLY A 83 -10.88 1.73 -0.22
N ALA A 84 -10.28 0.78 0.53
CA ALA A 84 -10.15 -0.65 0.24
C ALA A 84 -9.55 -0.93 -1.15
N GLY A 85 -8.55 -0.13 -1.52
CA GLY A 85 -7.91 -0.10 -2.84
C GLY A 85 -6.93 -1.22 -3.12
N GLY A 86 -6.37 -1.83 -2.07
CA GLY A 86 -5.43 -2.95 -2.16
C GLY A 86 -4.16 -2.63 -2.96
N VAL A 87 -3.40 -3.67 -3.32
CA VAL A 87 -2.28 -3.55 -4.25
C VAL A 87 -2.74 -3.96 -5.64
N LYS A 88 -2.44 -3.18 -6.66
CA LYS A 88 -2.81 -3.47 -8.05
C LYS A 88 -1.59 -3.94 -8.82
N LEU A 89 -1.74 -5.04 -9.55
CA LEU A 89 -0.78 -5.42 -10.57
C LEU A 89 -1.16 -4.72 -11.87
N VAL A 90 -0.26 -3.91 -12.39
CA VAL A 90 -0.48 -3.16 -13.63
C VAL A 90 0.48 -3.66 -14.69
N ASP A 91 -0.06 -4.12 -15.81
CA ASP A 91 0.71 -4.39 -17.03
C ASP A 91 1.10 -3.07 -17.70
N ILE A 92 2.40 -2.88 -17.90
CA ILE A 92 2.99 -1.70 -18.54
C ILE A 92 3.82 -2.07 -19.79
N SER A 93 3.53 -3.22 -20.42
CA SER A 93 4.14 -3.63 -21.69
C SER A 93 3.86 -2.63 -22.84
N ASP A 94 2.74 -1.92 -22.76
CA ASP A 94 2.47 -0.69 -23.50
C ASP A 94 2.26 0.47 -22.52
N GLU A 95 3.31 1.25 -22.28
CA GLU A 95 3.30 2.39 -21.36
C GLU A 95 2.29 3.49 -21.74
N ASN A 96 1.81 3.51 -23.00
CA ASN A 96 0.77 4.47 -23.42
C ASN A 96 -0.64 4.04 -23.00
N ASN A 97 -0.80 2.77 -22.64
CA ASN A 97 -2.08 2.18 -22.29
C ASN A 97 -1.92 1.14 -21.15
N PRO A 98 -1.46 1.57 -19.96
CA PRO A 98 -1.28 0.69 -18.82
C PRO A 98 -2.63 0.08 -18.39
N LYS A 99 -2.60 -1.17 -17.90
CA LYS A 99 -3.82 -1.91 -17.54
C LYS A 99 -3.67 -2.59 -16.19
N VAL A 100 -4.63 -2.35 -15.30
CA VAL A 100 -4.78 -3.17 -14.09
C VAL A 100 -5.19 -4.57 -14.52
N VAL A 101 -4.36 -5.57 -14.21
CA VAL A 101 -4.58 -6.97 -14.58
C VAL A 101 -4.95 -7.82 -13.37
N GLU A 102 -4.48 -7.48 -12.17
CA GLU A 102 -4.82 -8.17 -10.92
C GLU A 102 -4.88 -7.24 -9.72
N LYS A 103 -5.46 -7.73 -8.62
CA LYS A 103 -5.53 -7.01 -7.34
C LYS A 103 -5.26 -7.95 -6.17
N ILE A 104 -4.42 -7.50 -5.24
CA ILE A 104 -4.16 -8.14 -3.96
C ILE A 104 -4.94 -7.38 -2.89
N LYS A 105 -5.85 -8.08 -2.21
CA LYS A 105 -6.66 -7.56 -1.13
C LYS A 105 -6.71 -8.57 0.00
N LEU A 106 -6.71 -8.09 1.23
CA LEU A 106 -7.12 -8.91 2.36
C LEU A 106 -8.62 -9.15 2.29
N ARG A 107 -9.10 -10.20 2.96
CA ARG A 107 -10.53 -10.49 3.02
C ARG A 107 -11.31 -9.30 3.59
N ILE A 108 -10.77 -8.61 4.58
CA ILE A 108 -11.44 -7.47 5.24
C ILE A 108 -11.64 -6.27 4.30
N ASP A 109 -10.84 -6.17 3.23
CA ASP A 109 -10.90 -5.11 2.22
C ASP A 109 -11.95 -5.39 1.13
N LEU A 110 -12.56 -6.59 1.14
CA LEU A 110 -13.59 -6.91 0.18
C LEU A 110 -14.88 -6.13 0.49
N PRO A 111 -15.66 -5.72 -0.54
CA PRO A 111 -16.90 -4.96 -0.34
C PRO A 111 -17.89 -5.63 0.60
N GLU A 112 -17.93 -6.97 0.64
CA GLU A 112 -18.81 -7.76 1.50
C GLU A 112 -18.42 -7.75 2.98
N ASN A 113 -17.22 -7.26 3.32
CA ASN A 113 -16.72 -7.23 4.70
C ASN A 113 -16.52 -5.80 5.22
N GLN A 114 -17.01 -4.78 4.51
CA GLN A 114 -16.85 -3.37 4.90
C GLN A 114 -17.62 -3.01 6.17
N ASP A 115 -18.69 -3.75 6.48
CA ASP A 115 -19.38 -3.68 7.76
C ASP A 115 -18.50 -4.18 8.92
N SER A 116 -17.88 -5.35 8.75
CA SER A 116 -16.96 -5.95 9.71
C SER A 116 -15.71 -5.10 9.88
N MET A 117 -15.18 -4.55 8.78
CA MET A 117 -14.08 -3.59 8.80
C MET A 117 -14.43 -2.41 9.69
N LEU A 118 -15.57 -1.74 9.41
CA LEU A 118 -16.01 -0.58 10.17
C LEU A 118 -16.20 -0.94 11.64
N ALA A 119 -16.84 -2.08 11.92
CA ALA A 119 -17.08 -2.56 13.27
C ALA A 119 -15.79 -2.76 14.08
N SER A 120 -14.73 -3.29 13.46
CA SER A 120 -13.48 -3.60 14.15
C SER A 120 -12.48 -2.44 14.18
N SER A 121 -12.51 -1.52 13.21
CA SER A 121 -11.56 -0.41 13.11
C SER A 121 -11.95 0.82 13.91
N MET A 122 -13.21 0.93 14.35
CA MET A 122 -13.65 2.00 15.26
C MET A 122 -12.72 2.15 16.47
N GLY A 123 -12.33 3.38 16.77
CA GLY A 123 -11.35 3.68 17.83
C GLY A 123 -9.90 3.39 17.46
N GLY A 124 -9.62 2.96 16.22
CA GLY A 124 -8.29 2.72 15.65
C GLY A 124 -7.77 3.87 14.78
N SER A 125 -8.41 5.06 14.86
CA SER A 125 -8.05 6.28 14.14
C SER A 125 -8.45 6.29 12.66
N VAL A 126 -7.95 7.26 11.89
CA VAL A 126 -8.45 7.64 10.56
C VAL A 126 -8.18 6.60 9.46
N PHE A 127 -7.13 5.80 9.63
CA PHE A 127 -6.73 4.68 8.77
C PHE A 127 -7.26 3.36 9.32
N SER A 128 -7.35 2.33 8.47
CA SER A 128 -7.89 1.03 8.87
C SER A 128 -7.01 -0.11 8.37
N TYR A 129 -7.43 -0.81 7.32
CA TYR A 129 -6.87 -2.09 6.90
C TYR A 129 -6.44 -2.04 5.44
N ASP A 130 -5.75 -0.99 5.04
CA ASP A 130 -5.28 -0.83 3.66
C ASP A 130 -3.76 -0.98 3.56
N PRO A 131 -3.20 -1.24 2.37
CA PRO A 131 -1.76 -1.22 2.19
C PRO A 131 -1.26 0.22 2.07
N HIS A 132 -0.10 0.50 2.66
CA HIS A 132 0.52 1.82 2.59
C HIS A 132 1.76 1.79 1.69
N TYR A 133 2.79 1.03 2.06
CA TYR A 133 3.97 0.79 1.21
C TYR A 133 4.26 -0.69 1.13
N CYS A 134 4.84 -1.10 0.01
CA CYS A 134 5.27 -2.48 -0.22
C CYS A 134 6.68 -2.52 -0.82
N ALA A 135 7.34 -3.66 -0.65
CA ALA A 135 8.59 -3.97 -1.31
C ALA A 135 8.56 -5.38 -1.89
N ALA A 136 8.98 -5.50 -3.15
CA ALA A 136 9.26 -6.80 -3.75
C ALA A 136 10.66 -7.27 -3.34
N ASP A 137 10.85 -8.59 -3.23
CA ASP A 137 12.11 -9.20 -2.84
C ASP A 137 13.21 -9.09 -3.91
N ARG A 138 12.83 -8.89 -5.17
CA ARG A 138 13.72 -8.59 -6.31
C ARG A 138 12.95 -7.93 -7.47
N PRO A 139 13.63 -7.21 -8.38
CA PRO A 139 12.97 -6.60 -9.54
C PRO A 139 12.52 -7.59 -10.61
N GLU A 140 13.33 -8.63 -10.87
CA GLU A 140 13.08 -9.59 -11.95
C GLU A 140 12.52 -10.89 -11.37
N ASN A 141 11.34 -11.31 -11.84
CA ASN A 141 10.62 -12.49 -11.36
C ASN A 141 10.50 -12.55 -9.83
N PRO A 142 9.95 -11.52 -9.16
CA PRO A 142 9.84 -11.51 -7.70
C PRO A 142 9.14 -12.75 -7.16
N THR A 143 9.60 -13.22 -6.01
CA THR A 143 8.99 -14.40 -5.35
C THR A 143 8.07 -13.98 -4.21
N ALA A 144 8.34 -12.84 -3.58
CA ALA A 144 7.56 -12.34 -2.48
C ALA A 144 7.37 -10.82 -2.52
N LEU A 145 6.22 -10.37 -2.03
CA LEU A 145 5.87 -8.97 -1.82
C LEU A 145 5.54 -8.77 -0.34
N ALA A 146 6.25 -7.89 0.35
CA ALA A 146 5.98 -7.52 1.74
C ALA A 146 5.39 -6.12 1.80
N CYS A 147 4.32 -5.94 2.57
CA CYS A 147 3.59 -4.69 2.67
C CYS A 147 3.36 -4.30 4.12
N GLY A 148 3.53 -3.01 4.42
CA GLY A 148 2.89 -2.39 5.58
C GLY A 148 1.42 -2.19 5.26
N TRP A 149 0.54 -2.81 6.06
CA TRP A 149 -0.90 -2.87 5.85
C TRP A 149 -1.65 -2.15 6.97
N GLU A 150 -1.21 -0.93 7.29
CA GLU A 150 -1.80 -0.06 8.31
C GLU A 150 -2.04 -0.81 9.64
N SER A 151 -3.30 -0.89 10.11
CA SER A 151 -3.67 -1.58 11.36
C SER A 151 -3.68 -3.11 11.23
N SER A 152 -3.58 -3.63 10.01
CA SER A 152 -3.37 -5.05 9.73
C SER A 152 -1.88 -5.45 9.76
N GLY A 153 -0.99 -4.58 10.22
CA GLY A 153 0.40 -4.93 10.49
C GLY A 153 1.21 -5.14 9.22
N ILE A 154 2.15 -6.08 9.25
CA ILE A 154 2.96 -6.47 8.10
C ILE A 154 2.34 -7.70 7.44
N ARG A 155 2.20 -7.66 6.11
CA ARG A 155 1.67 -8.76 5.29
C ARG A 155 2.71 -9.19 4.27
N VAL A 156 2.84 -10.49 4.04
CA VAL A 156 3.76 -11.07 3.07
C VAL A 156 3.00 -11.98 2.14
N PHE A 157 3.17 -11.76 0.84
CA PHE A 157 2.48 -12.50 -0.20
C PHE A 157 3.48 -13.24 -1.08
N ASP A 158 3.14 -14.48 -1.46
CA ASP A 158 3.80 -15.17 -2.56
C ASP A 158 3.29 -14.59 -3.89
N VAL A 159 4.23 -14.08 -4.68
CA VAL A 159 3.95 -13.46 -5.98
C VAL A 159 4.71 -14.13 -7.11
N ARG A 160 5.18 -15.38 -6.94
CA ARG A 160 5.86 -16.12 -8.02
C ARG A 160 5.01 -16.26 -9.28
N ASP A 161 3.71 -16.45 -9.08
CA ASP A 161 2.69 -16.28 -10.11
C ASP A 161 1.86 -15.04 -9.74
N PRO A 162 2.04 -13.91 -10.44
CA PRO A 162 1.39 -12.66 -10.08
C PRO A 162 -0.12 -12.68 -10.35
N PHE A 163 -0.63 -13.71 -11.02
CA PHE A 163 -2.06 -13.96 -11.24
C PHE A 163 -2.66 -14.94 -10.23
N ARG A 164 -1.85 -15.46 -9.30
CA ARG A 164 -2.26 -16.41 -8.26
C ARG A 164 -1.61 -16.11 -6.92
N VAL A 165 -1.72 -14.86 -6.51
CA VAL A 165 -1.17 -14.35 -5.25
C VAL A 165 -1.90 -14.94 -4.04
N HIS A 166 -1.15 -15.27 -2.99
CA HIS A 166 -1.71 -15.63 -1.69
C HIS A 166 -0.80 -15.15 -0.54
N GLU A 167 -1.41 -14.86 0.61
CA GLU A 167 -0.67 -14.49 1.82
C GLU A 167 0.07 -15.72 2.39
N ILE A 168 1.34 -15.55 2.72
CA ILE A 168 2.22 -16.59 3.28
C ILE A 168 2.68 -16.28 4.70
N ALA A 169 2.66 -15.02 5.12
CA ALA A 169 2.95 -14.62 6.49
C ALA A 169 2.29 -13.28 6.84
N TYR A 170 2.11 -13.06 8.14
CA TYR A 170 1.74 -11.75 8.68
C TYR A 170 2.31 -11.53 10.07
N PHE A 171 2.40 -10.27 10.47
CA PHE A 171 2.76 -9.87 11.82
C PHE A 171 1.99 -8.61 12.23
N ASN A 172 1.15 -8.72 13.26
CA ASN A 172 0.54 -7.57 13.90
C ASN A 172 1.38 -7.18 15.12
N PRO A 173 1.93 -5.95 15.19
CA PRO A 173 2.72 -5.51 16.33
C PRO A 173 1.91 -5.54 17.64
N PRO A 174 2.58 -5.66 18.80
CA PRO A 174 1.91 -5.63 20.09
C PRO A 174 1.10 -4.33 20.28
N ALA A 175 -0.15 -4.48 20.68
CA ALA A 175 -1.01 -3.35 21.04
C ALA A 175 -0.40 -2.52 22.19
N ARG A 176 -0.51 -1.20 22.09
CA ARG A 176 -0.05 -0.26 23.14
C ARG A 176 -1.24 0.37 23.86
N THR A 177 -2.25 -0.46 24.17
CA THR A 177 -3.56 0.01 24.61
C THR A 177 -3.48 0.96 25.81
N GLY A 178 -4.13 2.11 25.70
CA GLY A 178 -4.18 3.13 26.76
C GLY A 178 -2.88 3.89 27.00
N GLN A 179 -1.86 3.69 26.16
CA GLN A 179 -0.55 4.35 26.29
C GLN A 179 -0.43 5.60 25.40
N ASN A 180 -1.54 6.19 24.94
CA ASN A 180 -1.56 7.31 23.99
C ASN A 180 -0.61 8.45 24.39
N LEU A 181 -0.63 8.85 25.67
CA LEU A 181 0.20 9.96 26.19
C LEU A 181 1.68 9.59 26.41
N GLN A 182 2.05 8.32 26.23
CA GLN A 182 3.43 7.85 26.38
C GLN A 182 4.14 7.75 25.02
N LEU A 183 3.39 7.73 23.92
CA LEU A 183 3.87 7.54 22.55
C LEU A 183 4.02 8.87 21.80
N TRP A 184 4.86 9.77 22.33
CA TRP A 184 5.00 11.15 21.83
C TRP A 184 5.43 11.27 20.36
N ASN A 185 6.09 10.24 19.83
CA ASN A 185 6.55 10.19 18.44
C ASN A 185 5.73 9.23 17.56
N SER A 186 4.57 8.77 18.03
CA SER A 186 3.69 7.92 17.22
C SER A 186 2.63 8.78 16.52
N PRO A 187 2.65 8.88 15.17
CA PRO A 187 1.54 9.47 14.43
C PRO A 187 0.21 8.74 14.67
N HIS A 188 0.24 7.44 14.97
CA HIS A 188 -0.96 6.67 15.28
C HIS A 188 -1.57 7.10 16.63
N ALA A 189 -0.74 7.22 17.68
CA ALA A 189 -1.21 7.69 18.99
C ALA A 189 -1.71 9.15 18.95
N LEU A 190 -1.06 10.01 18.17
CA LEU A 190 -1.51 11.39 17.93
C LEU A 190 -2.80 11.43 17.10
N GLY A 191 -2.92 10.59 16.09
CA GLY A 191 -4.10 10.44 15.24
C GLY A 191 -5.30 9.88 15.99
N SER A 192 -5.07 9.05 17.01
CA SER A 192 -6.09 8.40 17.85
C SER A 192 -6.98 9.38 18.63
N LEU A 193 -6.79 10.70 18.51
CA LEU A 193 -7.83 11.67 18.90
C LEU A 193 -9.12 11.46 18.08
N ILE A 194 -8.98 11.07 16.82
CA ILE A 194 -10.06 10.66 15.94
C ILE A 194 -10.32 9.17 16.17
N GLY A 195 -11.58 8.79 16.32
CA GLY A 195 -11.97 7.39 16.48
C GLY A 195 -12.36 6.67 15.19
N PRO A 196 -13.17 7.27 14.30
CA PRO A 196 -13.65 6.61 13.09
C PRO A 196 -12.59 6.49 11.98
N PRO A 197 -12.64 5.41 11.16
CA PRO A 197 -11.78 5.19 10.00
C PRO A 197 -12.21 6.05 8.80
N ALA A 198 -12.03 7.37 8.90
CA ALA A 198 -12.63 8.30 7.93
C ALA A 198 -12.11 8.11 6.49
N LEU A 199 -10.91 7.56 6.30
CA LEU A 199 -10.36 7.32 4.96
C LEU A 199 -11.00 6.12 4.24
N GLU A 200 -11.72 5.27 4.99
CA GLU A 200 -12.56 4.20 4.46
C GLU A 200 -13.98 4.64 4.09
N GLY A 201 -14.28 5.94 4.18
CA GLY A 201 -15.60 6.46 3.82
C GLY A 201 -16.04 6.07 2.41
N PHE A 202 -15.09 6.01 1.46
CA PHE A 202 -15.37 5.66 0.08
C PHE A 202 -15.69 4.17 -0.13
N SER A 203 -14.92 3.26 0.49
CA SER A 203 -15.15 1.81 0.45
C SER A 203 -16.47 1.43 1.13
N VAL A 204 -16.77 2.03 2.28
CA VAL A 204 -18.05 1.87 2.99
C VAL A 204 -19.22 2.39 2.14
N ALA A 205 -19.11 3.61 1.60
CA ALA A 205 -20.17 4.18 0.75
C ALA A 205 -20.43 3.29 -0.47
N ARG A 206 -19.38 2.75 -1.09
CA ARG A 206 -19.50 1.82 -2.21
C ARG A 206 -20.19 0.51 -1.80
N ALA A 207 -19.81 -0.09 -0.67
CA ALA A 207 -20.45 -1.30 -0.18
C ALA A 207 -21.96 -1.10 0.09
N ILE A 208 -22.34 0.08 0.60
CA ILE A 208 -23.76 0.46 0.79
C ILE A 208 -24.46 0.56 -0.57
N LEU A 209 -23.88 1.25 -1.55
CA LEU A 209 -24.46 1.41 -2.88
C LEU A 209 -24.59 0.08 -3.63
N ASP A 210 -23.64 -0.84 -3.44
CA ASP A 210 -23.64 -2.18 -4.03
C ASP A 210 -24.57 -3.16 -3.27
N GLY A 211 -25.21 -2.73 -2.18
CA GLY A 211 -26.12 -3.56 -1.38
C GLY A 211 -25.42 -4.67 -0.57
N LYS A 212 -24.13 -4.49 -0.27
CA LYS A 212 -23.27 -5.47 0.41
C LYS A 212 -23.00 -5.16 1.89
N PHE A 213 -23.45 -4.00 2.36
CA PHE A 213 -23.22 -3.55 3.73
C PHE A 213 -24.41 -3.91 4.63
N ASP A 214 -24.16 -4.64 5.71
CA ASP A 214 -25.15 -4.94 6.76
C ASP A 214 -24.95 -4.02 7.98
N PRO A 215 -25.85 -3.04 8.23
CA PRO A 215 -25.75 -2.16 9.40
C PRO A 215 -25.75 -2.88 10.74
N ALA A 216 -26.32 -4.08 10.83
CA ALA A 216 -26.30 -4.86 12.07
C ALA A 216 -24.91 -5.45 12.36
N GLN A 217 -24.15 -5.79 11.31
CA GLN A 217 -22.77 -6.29 11.42
C GLN A 217 -21.76 -5.15 11.62
N ALA A 218 -22.11 -3.92 11.23
CA ALA A 218 -21.31 -2.73 11.50
C ALA A 218 -21.28 -2.29 12.98
N LEU A 219 -22.11 -2.91 13.84
CA LEU A 219 -22.17 -2.61 15.27
C LEU A 219 -21.27 -3.55 16.08
N SER A 220 -20.45 -2.96 16.95
CA SER A 220 -19.57 -3.68 17.87
C SER A 220 -19.48 -2.94 19.21
N PRO A 221 -18.84 -3.53 20.24
CA PRO A 221 -18.50 -2.79 21.46
C PRO A 221 -17.66 -1.52 21.20
N ARG A 222 -17.01 -1.42 20.04
CA ARG A 222 -16.18 -0.28 19.63
C ARG A 222 -16.97 0.82 18.92
N SER A 223 -18.22 0.60 18.48
CA SER A 223 -18.96 1.59 17.66
C SER A 223 -19.12 2.97 18.31
N GLY A 224 -19.08 3.06 19.65
CA GLY A 224 -19.14 4.33 20.38
C GLY A 224 -17.81 5.08 20.48
N MET A 225 -16.70 4.50 20.02
CA MET A 225 -15.35 5.07 20.12
C MET A 225 -15.12 6.12 19.02
N LEU A 226 -15.85 7.24 19.09
CA LEU A 226 -15.78 8.32 18.09
C LEU A 226 -14.58 9.27 18.30
N ALA A 227 -13.98 9.23 19.48
CA ALA A 227 -12.80 10.01 19.83
C ALA A 227 -12.01 9.27 20.90
N PHE A 228 -10.75 9.65 21.09
CA PHE A 228 -9.85 9.06 22.09
C PHE A 228 -9.73 7.54 21.91
N GLY A 229 -9.35 7.14 20.69
CA GLY A 229 -9.01 5.77 20.32
C GLY A 229 -8.02 5.12 21.27
N ASP A 230 -8.04 3.80 21.31
CA ASP A 230 -7.44 3.02 22.38
C ASP A 230 -6.02 2.52 22.08
N VAL A 231 -5.50 2.72 20.85
CA VAL A 231 -4.20 2.20 20.40
C VAL A 231 -4.11 0.67 20.59
N SER A 232 -5.20 -0.02 20.26
CA SER A 232 -5.29 -1.48 20.29
C SER A 232 -4.73 -2.17 19.03
N SER A 233 -4.45 -1.39 17.99
CA SER A 233 -3.64 -1.75 16.82
C SER A 233 -2.39 -0.87 16.78
N ASP A 234 -1.57 -1.04 15.73
CA ASP A 234 -0.46 -0.16 15.39
C ASP A 234 -0.52 0.10 13.87
N TRP A 235 -0.17 1.30 13.43
CA TRP A 235 -0.08 1.63 12.01
C TRP A 235 1.31 1.29 11.46
N CYS A 236 1.35 0.36 10.51
CA CYS A 236 2.57 -0.01 9.81
C CYS A 236 2.62 0.62 8.42
N PHE A 237 3.26 1.79 8.32
CA PHE A 237 3.33 2.58 7.07
C PHE A 237 4.65 2.44 6.32
N ALA A 238 5.73 2.03 6.98
CA ALA A 238 7.04 1.96 6.36
C ALA A 238 7.11 0.80 5.35
N PRO A 239 7.78 0.97 4.20
CA PRO A 239 8.08 -0.15 3.32
C PRO A 239 8.93 -1.17 4.09
N PRO A 240 8.52 -2.46 4.16
CA PRO A 240 9.40 -3.51 4.64
C PRO A 240 10.63 -3.63 3.74
N GLU A 241 11.79 -3.91 4.30
CA GLU A 241 13.03 -4.16 3.57
C GLU A 241 13.47 -5.61 3.74
N TRP A 242 13.76 -6.28 2.63
CA TRP A 242 14.18 -7.68 2.60
C TRP A 242 15.68 -7.84 2.90
N HIS A 243 16.01 -8.64 3.93
CA HIS A 243 17.38 -8.97 4.35
C HIS A 243 17.54 -10.46 4.59
N GLY A 244 17.83 -11.23 3.53
CA GLY A 244 17.77 -12.69 3.59
C GLY A 244 16.34 -13.11 3.96
N SER A 245 16.21 -13.93 5.00
CA SER A 245 14.90 -14.34 5.56
C SER A 245 14.36 -13.37 6.62
N GLN A 246 14.93 -12.17 6.74
CA GLN A 246 14.42 -11.12 7.61
C GLN A 246 13.68 -10.04 6.83
N LEU A 247 12.69 -9.44 7.50
CA LEU A 247 12.05 -8.20 7.10
C LEU A 247 12.34 -7.12 8.13
N TRP A 248 12.94 -6.02 7.68
CA TRP A 248 13.22 -4.85 8.50
C TRP A 248 12.15 -3.80 8.20
N THR A 249 11.47 -3.29 9.23
CA THR A 249 10.36 -2.35 9.04
C THR A 249 10.16 -1.50 10.29
N SER A 250 9.26 -0.53 10.22
CA SER A 250 8.78 0.20 11.38
C SER A 250 7.27 0.37 11.37
N CYS A 251 6.69 0.36 12.57
CA CYS A 251 5.32 0.76 12.81
C CYS A 251 5.29 1.90 13.84
N ASN A 252 4.21 2.66 13.87
CA ASN A 252 4.15 3.95 14.53
C ASN A 252 4.29 3.87 16.04
N ASP A 253 3.72 2.85 16.68
CA ASP A 253 3.72 2.69 18.13
C ASP A 253 4.91 1.87 18.64
N ASN A 254 5.30 0.83 17.88
CA ASN A 254 6.35 -0.10 18.28
C ASN A 254 7.73 0.25 17.71
N GLY A 255 7.82 1.20 16.77
CA GLY A 255 9.07 1.64 16.17
C GLY A 255 9.69 0.58 15.25
N PHE A 256 11.03 0.53 15.19
CA PHE A 256 11.78 -0.37 14.32
C PHE A 256 11.72 -1.82 14.81
N MET A 257 11.52 -2.75 13.87
CA MET A 257 11.43 -4.18 14.11
C MET A 257 12.18 -4.96 13.04
N VAL A 258 12.77 -6.08 13.48
CA VAL A 258 13.35 -7.11 12.61
C VAL A 258 12.51 -8.36 12.78
N LEU A 259 11.81 -8.76 11.72
CA LEU A 259 10.94 -9.91 11.70
C LEU A 259 11.64 -11.05 10.98
N GLN A 260 11.67 -12.24 11.58
CA GLN A 260 12.24 -13.44 10.98
C GLN A 260 11.13 -14.25 10.31
N LEU A 261 11.28 -14.52 9.02
CA LEU A 261 10.45 -15.49 8.31
C LEU A 261 11.08 -16.88 8.48
N ASP A 262 10.25 -17.87 8.79
CA ASP A 262 10.71 -19.25 8.87
C ASP A 262 11.06 -19.77 7.47
N ASN A 263 12.09 -20.63 7.40
CA ASN A 263 12.66 -21.08 6.12
C ASN A 263 11.70 -21.95 5.29
N ASP A 264 10.68 -22.54 5.92
CA ASP A 264 9.62 -23.29 5.25
C ASP A 264 8.52 -22.38 4.66
N VAL A 265 8.47 -21.11 5.08
CA VAL A 265 7.54 -20.09 4.56
C VAL A 265 8.17 -19.32 3.39
N TYR A 266 9.41 -18.87 3.55
CA TYR A 266 10.10 -18.05 2.56
C TYR A 266 11.57 -18.47 2.43
N SER A 267 12.01 -18.65 1.18
CA SER A 267 13.39 -18.96 0.84
C SER A 267 13.98 -17.80 0.05
N PRO A 268 14.96 -17.06 0.59
CA PRO A 268 15.53 -15.90 -0.09
C PRO A 268 16.13 -16.31 -1.45
N PRO A 269 15.76 -15.63 -2.56
CA PRO A 269 16.37 -15.91 -3.84
C PRO A 269 17.86 -15.48 -3.83
N ALA A 270 18.69 -16.14 -4.63
CA ALA A 270 20.13 -15.87 -4.65
C ALA A 270 20.47 -14.45 -5.12
N ASP A 271 19.58 -13.83 -5.88
CA ASP A 271 19.62 -12.47 -6.43
C ASP A 271 18.65 -11.52 -5.69
N GLN A 272 18.36 -11.80 -4.41
CA GLN A 272 17.50 -10.93 -3.60
C GLN A 272 18.03 -9.49 -3.60
N GLN A 273 17.14 -8.57 -3.93
CA GLN A 273 17.37 -7.14 -3.95
C GLN A 273 16.05 -6.46 -3.59
N SER A 274 15.90 -6.08 -2.32
CA SER A 274 14.70 -5.37 -1.86
C SER A 274 14.47 -4.13 -2.72
N ILE A 275 13.27 -3.99 -3.29
CA ILE A 275 12.90 -2.82 -4.09
C ILE A 275 11.56 -2.24 -3.67
N VAL A 276 11.53 -0.91 -3.52
CA VAL A 276 10.33 -0.13 -3.20
C VAL A 276 9.87 0.73 -4.38
N GLY A 277 10.65 0.76 -5.47
CA GLY A 277 10.33 1.49 -6.70
C GLY A 277 10.86 2.91 -6.80
N SER A 278 11.45 3.49 -5.76
CA SER A 278 11.98 4.88 -5.75
C SER A 278 13.40 4.98 -5.21
#